data_AF-A0A4P5XJ40-F1
#
_entry.id   AF-A0A4P5XJ40-F1
#
_cell.length_a   1.000
_cell.length_b   1.000
_cell.length_c   1.000
_cell.angle_alpha   90.00
_cell.angle_beta   90.00
_cell.angle_gamma   90.00
#
_symmetry.space_group_name_H-M   'P 1'
#
loop_
_entity.id
_entity.type
_entity.pdbx_description
1 polymer ?
#
loop_
_entity_poly.entity_id
_entity_poly.type
_entity_poly.pdbx_seq_one_letter_code
_entity_poly.pdbx_strand_id
1 'polypeptide(L)'
;MPFYTKLGLMPQKRHVQFRRPDGCLYSEEVFGTEGFVGPTTTMYHIHPPTQVYGWKPLYSTKAEYFEKDIMRMRHVKSAPMIPSGDFVTGRVVLFGNSDVEMAVCNPAEQLAYHYKNGQGDECLFIHFGSGVCHTMLGTLRFGPRDYLVIPKGVIYTIIWDKRADKVTFDATGKASDGGPSIEAMPFGKVLLIETTNGSHIGPPPRYVSKANGQFLEHAPYCERDIKLPEFPMTWDQKGDFPVRIKARDLIHEYIYHYHPLDIVGWDGCYYPFIFNADDFSPITGKLHMPPPIHQTFEAHNFVICTFAPRMLDYHPQSIKVPYNHSNLDSDEVLYYVDGNFGSRKGIEIGSLTAHPQGIPHGPHPGTIEASLTATHTQELAVMCDTFKPLFPTKAALDMDDPKYPASWQGEHFPGLTSGKMHLNGVTVPPASAAAFPKEVLPVAIIKADAADTRMPAPGTVVGGNGNGANGGPTMKTVTANVWGP
;
A
#
# COMPACT_ATOMS: atom_id res chain seq x y z
N MET A 1 -1.95 3.57 -17.28
CA MET A 1 -2.34 4.57 -18.29
C MET A 1 -3.76 4.99 -18.01
N PRO A 2 -4.00 6.26 -17.66
CA PRO A 2 -5.30 6.85 -17.87
C PRO A 2 -5.45 7.16 -19.38
N PHE A 3 -6.68 7.17 -19.88
CA PHE A 3 -7.01 7.33 -21.29
C PHE A 3 -6.75 8.77 -21.76
N TYR A 4 -6.80 9.01 -23.08
CA TYR A 4 -6.63 10.35 -23.62
C TYR A 4 -7.71 11.30 -23.10
N THR A 5 -7.29 12.37 -22.45
CA THR A 5 -8.19 13.38 -21.85
C THR A 5 -7.82 14.76 -22.35
N LYS A 6 -8.78 15.69 -22.30
CA LYS A 6 -8.57 17.11 -22.55
C LYS A 6 -9.38 17.95 -21.57
N LEU A 7 -8.85 19.11 -21.21
CA LEU A 7 -9.54 20.12 -20.39
C LEU A 7 -9.12 21.52 -20.85
N GLY A 8 -10.07 22.46 -20.92
CA GLY A 8 -9.76 23.85 -21.25
C GLY A 8 -9.64 24.17 -22.74
N LEU A 9 -8.94 25.28 -23.03
CA LEU A 9 -8.81 25.87 -24.37
C LEU A 9 -7.56 25.36 -25.09
N MET A 10 -7.70 24.96 -26.36
CA MET A 10 -6.64 24.36 -27.16
C MET A 10 -6.83 24.67 -28.66
N PRO A 11 -5.75 24.70 -29.47
CA PRO A 11 -5.85 24.75 -30.92
C PRO A 11 -6.31 23.41 -31.51
N GLN A 12 -6.72 23.43 -32.79
CA GLN A 12 -7.18 22.22 -33.50
C GLN A 12 -6.04 21.21 -33.79
N LYS A 13 -4.80 21.70 -33.88
CA LYS A 13 -3.59 20.90 -34.17
C LYS A 13 -2.52 21.27 -33.15
N ARG A 14 -1.66 20.32 -32.81
CA ARG A 14 -0.48 20.56 -31.95
C ARG A 14 0.53 21.43 -32.69
N HIS A 15 1.30 22.23 -31.95
CA HIS A 15 2.40 23.02 -32.45
C HIS A 15 2.01 23.98 -33.60
N VAL A 16 0.89 24.67 -33.43
CA VAL A 16 0.42 25.73 -34.34
C VAL A 16 0.17 27.02 -33.56
N GLN A 17 -0.03 28.12 -34.27
CA GLN A 17 -0.35 29.40 -33.62
C GLN A 17 -1.65 29.28 -32.81
N PHE A 18 -1.56 29.49 -31.50
CA PHE A 18 -2.71 29.59 -30.61
C PHE A 18 -2.66 30.93 -29.88
N ARG A 19 -3.52 31.87 -30.28
CA ARG A 19 -3.48 33.25 -29.80
C ARG A 19 -4.41 33.48 -28.62
N ARG A 20 -3.91 34.24 -27.65
CA ARG A 20 -4.67 34.84 -26.55
C ARG A 20 -5.57 35.97 -27.08
N PRO A 21 -6.55 36.45 -26.29
CA PRO A 21 -7.40 37.58 -26.67
C PRO A 21 -6.63 38.89 -26.98
N ASP A 22 -5.44 39.06 -26.41
CA ASP A 22 -4.56 40.23 -26.65
C ASP A 22 -3.71 40.11 -27.94
N GLY A 23 -3.87 39.02 -28.70
CA GLY A 23 -3.13 38.75 -29.92
C GLY A 23 -1.76 38.08 -29.73
N CYS A 24 -1.24 37.99 -28.50
CA CYS A 24 -0.02 37.23 -28.20
C CYS A 24 -0.28 35.71 -28.29
N LEU A 25 0.78 34.90 -28.32
CA LEU A 25 0.66 33.44 -28.32
C LEU A 25 0.56 32.92 -26.87
N TYR A 26 -0.27 31.91 -26.65
CA TYR A 26 -0.11 31.02 -25.49
C TYR A 26 1.21 30.25 -25.67
N SER A 27 1.92 29.99 -24.57
CA SER A 27 3.15 29.20 -24.60
C SER A 27 2.81 27.71 -24.54
N GLU A 28 3.16 26.95 -25.58
CA GLU A 28 2.98 25.49 -25.60
C GLU A 28 4.12 24.80 -24.83
N GLU A 29 3.77 23.85 -23.96
CA GLU A 29 4.69 22.90 -23.33
C GLU A 29 4.23 21.47 -23.66
N VAL A 30 5.18 20.62 -24.09
CA VAL A 30 4.96 19.16 -24.15
C VAL A 30 5.59 18.55 -22.90
N PHE A 31 4.73 18.15 -21.97
CA PHE A 31 5.12 17.50 -20.73
C PHE A 31 5.10 15.98 -20.94
N GLY A 32 6.28 15.41 -21.17
CA GLY A 32 6.43 14.04 -21.65
C GLY A 32 7.34 13.16 -20.82
N THR A 33 7.14 11.85 -20.96
CA THR A 33 7.94 10.81 -20.32
C THR A 33 8.81 10.07 -21.36
N GLU A 34 9.84 9.36 -20.88
CA GLU A 34 10.70 8.47 -21.68
C GLU A 34 11.36 9.12 -22.92
N GLY A 35 11.57 10.44 -22.94
CA GLY A 35 12.18 11.10 -24.09
C GLY A 35 11.30 11.09 -25.33
N PHE A 36 10.02 11.46 -25.17
CA PHE A 36 9.00 11.62 -26.23
C PHE A 36 8.36 10.35 -26.79
N VAL A 37 8.70 9.16 -26.26
CA VAL A 37 8.05 7.90 -26.67
C VAL A 37 7.01 7.39 -25.67
N GLY A 38 7.03 7.90 -24.44
CA GLY A 38 6.06 7.56 -23.41
C GLY A 38 4.80 8.43 -23.44
N PRO A 39 3.90 8.29 -22.45
CA PRO A 39 2.77 9.19 -22.25
C PRO A 39 3.20 10.67 -22.18
N THR A 40 2.39 11.54 -22.77
CA THR A 40 2.59 12.99 -22.80
C THR A 40 1.31 13.72 -22.47
N THR A 41 1.46 14.96 -22.02
CA THR A 41 0.41 15.99 -21.96
C THR A 41 0.93 17.24 -22.63
N THR A 42 0.21 17.74 -23.64
CA THR A 42 0.49 19.03 -24.27
C THR A 42 -0.37 20.08 -23.58
N MET A 43 0.25 21.15 -23.09
CA MET A 43 -0.41 22.19 -22.31
C MET A 43 -0.09 23.58 -22.85
N TYR A 44 -1.01 24.52 -22.63
CA TYR A 44 -0.91 25.89 -23.13
C TYR A 44 -0.95 26.87 -21.95
N HIS A 45 0.17 27.55 -21.70
CA HIS A 45 0.35 28.50 -20.61
C HIS A 45 0.02 29.94 -21.04
N ILE A 46 -0.47 30.74 -20.10
CA ILE A 46 -0.55 32.20 -20.29
C ILE A 46 0.84 32.79 -20.36
N HIS A 47 1.74 32.40 -19.46
CA HIS A 47 3.13 32.84 -19.38
C HIS A 47 4.07 31.65 -19.55
N PRO A 48 5.17 31.76 -20.29
CA PRO A 48 6.09 30.65 -20.46
C PRO A 48 6.54 30.04 -19.12
N PRO A 49 6.48 28.70 -18.95
CA PRO A 49 6.81 28.02 -17.69
C PRO A 49 8.29 28.15 -17.28
N THR A 50 9.12 28.68 -18.18
CA THR A 50 10.54 28.97 -17.99
C THR A 50 10.80 30.32 -17.32
N GLN A 51 9.76 31.11 -17.00
CA GLN A 51 9.90 32.42 -16.34
C GLN A 51 10.14 32.31 -14.83
N VAL A 52 11.30 31.74 -14.50
CA VAL A 52 11.85 31.64 -13.14
C VAL A 52 13.07 32.55 -13.02
N TYR A 53 13.29 33.16 -11.85
CA TYR A 53 14.40 34.11 -11.67
C TYR A 53 15.26 33.89 -10.42
N GLY A 54 14.83 33.05 -9.49
CA GLY A 54 15.58 32.73 -8.27
C GLY A 54 15.53 31.24 -7.97
N TRP A 55 16.60 30.71 -7.38
CA TRP A 55 16.62 29.34 -6.89
C TRP A 55 17.58 29.17 -5.71
N LYS A 56 17.29 28.21 -4.81
CA LYS A 56 18.18 27.80 -3.72
C LYS A 56 17.90 26.35 -3.27
N PRO A 57 18.90 25.61 -2.77
CA PRO A 57 18.66 24.36 -2.05
C PRO A 57 18.04 24.64 -0.68
N LEU A 58 17.20 23.73 -0.18
CA LEU A 58 16.59 23.81 1.15
C LEU A 58 17.12 22.73 2.10
N TYR A 59 16.67 21.49 1.95
CA TYR A 59 17.00 20.39 2.85
C TYR A 59 16.98 19.04 2.12
N SER A 60 17.73 18.06 2.64
CA SER A 60 17.76 16.71 2.08
C SER A 60 16.50 15.92 2.46
N THR A 61 16.03 15.10 1.53
CA THR A 61 14.96 14.12 1.74
C THR A 61 15.48 12.69 1.71
N LYS A 62 16.82 12.49 1.75
CA LYS A 62 17.41 11.16 1.66
C LYS A 62 17.08 10.35 2.91
N ALA A 63 16.30 9.28 2.75
CA ALA A 63 16.02 8.37 3.85
C ALA A 63 17.27 7.58 4.27
N GLU A 64 17.44 7.40 5.58
CA GLU A 64 18.42 6.49 6.14
C GLU A 64 17.73 5.19 6.57
N TYR A 65 18.26 4.07 6.08
CA TYR A 65 17.72 2.74 6.27
C TYR A 65 18.56 1.94 7.26
N PHE A 66 17.90 1.28 8.21
CA PHE A 66 18.49 0.54 9.31
C PHE A 66 18.15 -0.95 9.22
N GLU A 67 18.87 -1.77 9.99
CA GLU A 67 18.58 -3.20 10.15
C GLU A 67 18.43 -3.96 8.81
N LYS A 68 19.27 -3.64 7.82
CA LYS A 68 19.18 -4.17 6.45
C LYS A 68 19.42 -5.68 6.33
N ASP A 69 20.05 -6.24 7.36
CA ASP A 69 20.46 -7.62 7.52
C ASP A 69 19.59 -8.38 8.54
N ILE A 70 18.59 -7.71 9.12
CA ILE A 70 17.73 -8.28 10.17
C ILE A 70 16.43 -8.80 9.58
N MET A 71 16.26 -10.12 9.65
CA MET A 71 15.04 -10.82 9.24
C MET A 71 14.04 -10.88 10.40
N ARG A 72 13.16 -9.89 10.51
CA ARG A 72 12.13 -9.83 11.54
C ARG A 72 10.83 -9.20 11.03
N MET A 73 9.71 -9.84 11.34
CA MET A 73 8.38 -9.25 11.14
C MET A 73 8.14 -8.10 12.13
N ARG A 74 7.48 -7.03 11.66
CA ARG A 74 7.33 -5.78 12.41
C ARG A 74 5.88 -5.36 12.54
N HIS A 75 5.56 -4.68 13.62
CA HIS A 75 4.28 -4.01 13.83
C HIS A 75 4.58 -2.57 14.25
N VAL A 76 4.45 -1.65 13.30
CA VAL A 76 4.69 -0.23 13.47
C VAL A 76 3.39 0.47 13.83
N LYS A 77 3.34 1.07 15.03
CA LYS A 77 2.15 1.76 15.56
C LYS A 77 2.19 3.23 15.18
N SER A 78 1.71 3.57 13.97
CA SER A 78 1.72 4.96 13.49
C SER A 78 0.50 5.77 13.95
N ALA A 79 -0.52 5.14 14.55
CA ALA A 79 -1.73 5.82 15.02
C ALA A 79 -1.45 6.98 16.01
N PRO A 80 -0.54 6.83 16.99
CA PRO A 80 -0.23 7.88 17.97
C PRO A 80 0.66 9.02 17.44
N MET A 81 1.00 9.05 16.16
CA MET A 81 1.85 10.09 15.60
C MET A 81 1.23 11.48 15.78
N ILE A 82 2.00 12.40 16.34
CA ILE A 82 1.60 13.79 16.49
C ILE A 82 1.66 14.51 15.14
N PRO A 83 0.78 15.51 14.93
CA PRO A 83 0.82 16.29 13.71
C PRO A 83 2.06 17.20 13.71
N SER A 84 2.69 17.35 12.56
CA SER A 84 3.91 18.15 12.41
C SER A 84 4.01 18.72 11.00
N GLY A 85 4.47 19.96 10.87
CA GLY A 85 4.71 20.63 9.59
C GLY A 85 3.50 20.68 8.67
N ASP A 86 3.76 21.03 7.42
CA ASP A 86 2.79 20.91 6.32
C ASP A 86 2.80 19.49 5.71
N PHE A 87 1.98 19.26 4.68
CA PHE A 87 1.89 17.97 4.00
C PHE A 87 3.21 17.46 3.36
N VAL A 88 4.19 18.33 3.10
CA VAL A 88 5.47 17.95 2.50
C VAL A 88 6.54 17.76 3.58
N THR A 89 6.67 18.72 4.49
CA THR A 89 7.64 18.75 5.58
C THR A 89 7.28 17.81 6.74
N GLY A 90 6.00 17.48 6.89
CA GLY A 90 5.48 16.57 7.92
C GLY A 90 5.53 15.09 7.55
N ARG A 91 6.12 14.73 6.39
CA ARG A 91 6.23 13.34 5.95
C ARG A 91 7.26 12.59 6.78
N VAL A 92 6.88 11.41 7.26
CA VAL A 92 7.77 10.49 7.98
C VAL A 92 7.88 9.20 7.19
N VAL A 93 9.01 9.00 6.51
CA VAL A 93 9.32 7.75 5.82
C VAL A 93 9.51 6.65 6.86
N LEU A 94 8.77 5.55 6.73
CA LEU A 94 8.83 4.40 7.63
C LEU A 94 9.65 3.27 7.01
N PHE A 95 9.41 3.00 5.73
CA PHE A 95 10.06 1.91 5.00
C PHE A 95 10.48 2.38 3.62
N GLY A 96 11.56 1.86 3.09
CA GLY A 96 11.96 2.18 1.72
C GLY A 96 13.12 1.36 1.19
N ASN A 97 13.31 1.45 -0.13
CA ASN A 97 14.45 0.88 -0.83
C ASN A 97 14.78 1.76 -2.07
N SER A 98 15.42 1.20 -3.09
CA SER A 98 15.75 1.96 -4.30
C SER A 98 14.56 2.19 -5.24
N ASP A 99 13.46 1.46 -5.07
CA ASP A 99 12.30 1.46 -5.96
C ASP A 99 11.13 2.27 -5.38
N VAL A 100 10.92 2.21 -4.06
CA VAL A 100 9.78 2.85 -3.39
C VAL A 100 10.12 3.30 -1.96
N GLU A 101 9.47 4.37 -1.51
CA GLU A 101 9.39 4.81 -0.11
C GLU A 101 7.93 4.82 0.35
N MET A 102 7.67 4.26 1.53
CA MET A 102 6.39 4.35 2.24
C MET A 102 6.51 5.31 3.41
N ALA A 103 5.67 6.34 3.42
CA ALA A 103 5.64 7.36 4.47
C ALA A 103 4.22 7.56 5.00
N VAL A 104 4.14 8.18 6.18
CA VAL A 104 2.89 8.65 6.75
C VAL A 104 3.01 10.13 7.08
N CYS A 105 1.92 10.88 7.00
CA CYS A 105 1.89 12.30 7.32
C CYS A 105 0.59 12.66 8.04
N ASN A 106 0.73 13.37 9.17
CA ASN A 106 -0.34 14.05 9.87
C ASN A 106 -0.01 15.56 9.79
N PRO A 107 -0.51 16.32 8.81
CA PRO A 107 -0.16 17.74 8.69
C PRO A 107 -0.71 18.53 9.89
N ALA A 108 0.13 19.40 10.45
CA ALA A 108 -0.24 20.40 11.45
C ALA A 108 -0.58 21.77 10.81
N GLU A 109 -0.08 22.02 9.61
CA GLU A 109 -0.15 23.31 8.91
C GLU A 109 -0.62 23.14 7.46
N GLN A 110 -1.16 24.22 6.89
CA GLN A 110 -1.46 24.29 5.46
C GLN A 110 -0.19 24.49 4.64
N LEU A 111 -0.19 23.99 3.40
CA LEU A 111 0.91 24.24 2.48
C LEU A 111 0.89 25.70 2.01
N ALA A 112 1.93 26.47 2.32
CA ALA A 112 2.05 27.90 1.96
C ALA A 112 2.75 28.15 0.62
N TYR A 113 3.03 27.10 -0.15
CA TYR A 113 3.79 27.13 -1.40
C TYR A 113 3.25 26.08 -2.38
N HIS A 114 3.81 26.06 -3.60
CA HIS A 114 3.56 25.00 -4.57
C HIS A 114 4.67 23.96 -4.50
N TYR A 115 4.32 22.70 -4.73
CA TYR A 115 5.25 21.60 -4.66
C TYR A 115 5.20 20.76 -5.95
N LYS A 116 6.32 20.15 -6.32
CA LYS A 116 6.36 19.06 -7.29
C LYS A 116 7.40 18.04 -6.90
N ASN A 117 7.06 16.76 -7.02
CA ASN A 117 8.05 15.70 -6.96
C ASN A 117 8.67 15.52 -8.35
N GLY A 118 9.91 15.95 -8.54
CA GLY A 118 10.63 15.81 -9.80
C GLY A 118 11.33 14.46 -10.00
N GLN A 119 11.39 13.60 -8.97
CA GLN A 119 12.07 12.31 -9.04
C GLN A 119 11.14 11.11 -9.20
N GLY A 120 9.92 11.18 -8.67
CA GLY A 120 9.00 10.04 -8.65
C GLY A 120 7.53 10.42 -8.63
N ASP A 121 6.70 9.44 -9.00
CA ASP A 121 5.25 9.52 -8.89
C ASP A 121 4.86 9.34 -7.41
N GLU A 122 3.78 10.01 -6.99
CA GLU A 122 3.25 9.94 -5.64
C GLU A 122 1.86 9.29 -5.66
N CYS A 123 1.63 8.30 -4.81
CA CYS A 123 0.30 7.75 -4.52
C CYS A 123 -0.06 8.09 -3.06
N LEU A 124 -1.04 8.98 -2.89
CA LEU A 124 -1.45 9.51 -1.60
C LEU A 124 -2.80 8.91 -1.22
N PHE A 125 -2.80 7.98 -0.26
CA PHE A 125 -4.03 7.44 0.29
C PHE A 125 -4.50 8.27 1.48
N ILE A 126 -5.65 8.93 1.32
CA ILE A 126 -6.24 9.80 2.34
C ILE A 126 -6.96 8.93 3.37
N HIS A 127 -6.35 8.68 4.52
CA HIS A 127 -6.99 7.92 5.60
C HIS A 127 -8.05 8.77 6.30
N PHE A 128 -7.69 9.97 6.75
CA PHE A 128 -8.60 10.94 7.36
C PHE A 128 -8.47 12.29 6.69
N GLY A 129 -9.56 13.07 6.73
CA GLY A 129 -9.60 14.43 6.20
C GLY A 129 -10.10 14.52 4.76
N SER A 130 -10.27 15.76 4.31
CA SER A 130 -10.71 16.12 2.96
C SER A 130 -10.06 17.44 2.56
N GLY A 131 -10.20 17.80 1.29
CA GLY A 131 -9.71 19.08 0.80
C GLY A 131 -9.66 19.17 -0.71
N VAL A 132 -8.79 20.05 -1.18
CA VAL A 132 -8.61 20.36 -2.59
C VAL A 132 -7.13 20.32 -2.95
N CYS A 133 -6.80 19.59 -4.01
CA CYS A 133 -5.49 19.60 -4.65
C CYS A 133 -5.59 20.42 -5.94
N HIS A 134 -5.00 21.61 -5.94
CA HIS A 134 -4.86 22.42 -7.15
C HIS A 134 -3.59 22.00 -7.87
N THR A 135 -3.72 21.53 -9.10
CA THR A 135 -2.59 21.13 -9.94
C THR A 135 -2.51 22.03 -11.16
N MET A 136 -1.38 22.00 -11.86
CA MET A 136 -1.22 22.76 -13.11
C MET A 136 -2.21 22.26 -14.18
N LEU A 137 -2.73 21.04 -14.03
CA LEU A 137 -3.67 20.40 -14.96
C LEU A 137 -5.13 20.49 -14.50
N GLY A 138 -5.42 21.22 -13.42
CA GLY A 138 -6.77 21.41 -12.89
C GLY A 138 -6.89 21.01 -11.43
N THR A 139 -8.11 21.07 -10.93
CA THR A 139 -8.43 20.87 -9.52
C THR A 139 -8.98 19.48 -9.27
N LEU A 140 -8.48 18.82 -8.23
CA LEU A 140 -8.96 17.54 -7.73
C LEU A 140 -9.49 17.73 -6.29
N ARG A 141 -10.75 17.41 -6.05
CA ARG A 141 -11.34 17.40 -4.70
C ARG A 141 -11.20 16.01 -4.10
N PHE A 142 -10.61 15.93 -2.92
CA PHE A 142 -10.34 14.67 -2.26
C PHE A 142 -11.06 14.55 -0.93
N GLY A 143 -11.34 13.31 -0.53
CA GLY A 143 -11.91 12.95 0.75
C GLY A 143 -11.33 11.64 1.28
N PRO A 144 -11.91 11.10 2.35
CA PRO A 144 -11.47 9.84 2.93
C PRO A 144 -11.47 8.71 1.90
N ARG A 145 -10.47 7.83 2.01
CA ARG A 145 -10.24 6.63 1.18
C ARG A 145 -9.93 6.90 -0.29
N ASP A 146 -9.75 8.17 -0.69
CA ASP A 146 -9.23 8.51 -2.01
C ASP A 146 -7.73 8.17 -2.12
N TYR A 147 -7.34 7.56 -3.23
CA TYR A 147 -5.98 7.53 -3.75
C TYR A 147 -5.79 8.69 -4.71
N LEU A 148 -4.92 9.64 -4.37
CA LEU A 148 -4.47 10.69 -5.28
C LEU A 148 -3.18 10.22 -5.92
N VAL A 149 -3.24 9.93 -7.22
CA VAL A 149 -2.05 9.58 -8.00
C VAL A 149 -1.56 10.84 -8.69
N ILE A 150 -0.39 11.33 -8.29
CA ILE A 150 0.25 12.53 -8.81
C ILE A 150 1.52 12.13 -9.56
N PRO A 151 1.52 12.19 -10.89
CA PRO A 151 2.69 11.85 -11.68
C PRO A 151 3.86 12.82 -11.43
N LYS A 152 5.10 12.31 -11.54
CA LYS A 152 6.31 13.10 -11.32
C LYS A 152 6.33 14.35 -12.20
N GLY A 153 6.73 15.47 -11.60
CA GLY A 153 6.87 16.79 -12.22
C GLY A 153 5.60 17.62 -12.25
N VAL A 154 4.42 17.05 -11.97
CA VAL A 154 3.17 17.83 -11.84
C VAL A 154 3.30 18.80 -10.66
N ILE A 155 3.11 20.09 -10.93
CA ILE A 155 3.08 21.12 -9.88
C ILE A 155 1.69 21.12 -9.24
N TYR A 156 1.66 21.10 -7.92
CA TYR A 156 0.42 21.17 -7.16
C TYR A 156 0.56 21.92 -5.83
N THR A 157 -0.57 22.30 -5.26
CA THR A 157 -0.71 22.67 -3.85
C THR A 157 -1.94 21.99 -3.26
N ILE A 158 -1.88 21.64 -1.97
CA ILE A 158 -2.99 21.00 -1.25
C ILE A 158 -3.50 21.95 -0.19
N ILE A 159 -4.80 22.17 -0.20
CA ILE A 159 -5.55 22.92 0.80
C ILE A 159 -6.46 21.93 1.52
N TRP A 160 -6.16 21.66 2.79
CA TRP A 160 -6.97 20.80 3.64
C TRP A 160 -8.22 21.52 4.15
N ASP A 161 -9.35 20.83 4.21
CA ASP A 161 -10.43 21.26 5.09
C ASP A 161 -9.99 21.05 6.54
N LYS A 162 -10.32 21.99 7.44
CA LYS A 162 -10.11 21.74 8.87
C LYS A 162 -11.08 20.65 9.31
N ARG A 163 -10.60 19.63 10.04
CA ARG A 163 -11.48 18.59 10.58
C ARG A 163 -12.53 19.16 11.51
N ALA A 164 -12.22 20.25 12.22
CA ALA A 164 -13.16 20.97 13.07
C ALA A 164 -14.44 21.42 12.33
N ASP A 165 -14.35 21.64 11.01
CA ASP A 165 -15.47 22.11 10.19
C ASP A 165 -16.27 20.96 9.56
N LYS A 166 -15.78 19.72 9.65
CA LYS A 166 -16.32 18.53 8.95
C LYS A 166 -16.71 17.38 9.87
N VAL A 167 -16.08 17.29 11.04
CA VAL A 167 -16.19 16.14 11.94
C VAL A 167 -17.02 16.52 13.15
N THR A 168 -17.97 15.67 13.48
CA THR A 168 -18.79 15.78 14.70
C THR A 168 -18.34 14.76 15.73
N PHE A 169 -18.66 14.99 17.01
CA PHE A 169 -18.30 14.10 18.11
C PHE A 169 -19.56 13.63 18.83
N ASP A 170 -19.64 12.33 19.11
CA ASP A 170 -20.73 11.77 19.91
C ASP A 170 -20.54 12.06 21.41
N ALA A 171 -21.50 11.63 22.23
CA ALA A 171 -21.47 11.85 23.68
C ALA A 171 -20.28 11.17 24.40
N THR A 172 -19.60 10.22 23.73
CA THR A 172 -18.41 9.52 24.25
C THR A 172 -17.10 10.18 23.79
N GLY A 173 -17.18 11.24 22.98
CA GLY A 173 -16.03 11.90 22.37
C GLY A 173 -15.48 11.16 21.14
N LYS A 174 -16.23 10.21 20.56
CA LYS A 174 -15.82 9.53 19.34
C LYS A 174 -16.13 10.40 18.13
N ALA A 175 -15.13 10.60 17.28
CA ALA A 175 -15.26 11.35 16.04
C ALA A 175 -16.12 10.60 15.01
N SER A 176 -16.95 11.33 14.25
CA SER A 176 -17.84 10.77 13.23
C SER A 176 -17.10 10.14 12.05
N ASP A 177 -15.84 10.53 11.83
CA ASP A 177 -14.95 9.93 10.84
C ASP A 177 -14.14 8.75 11.41
N GLY A 178 -14.32 8.40 12.69
CA GLY A 178 -13.56 7.35 13.38
C GLY A 178 -12.13 7.73 13.75
N GLY A 179 -11.70 8.97 13.43
CA GLY A 179 -10.33 9.43 13.68
C GLY A 179 -10.07 9.97 15.10
N PRO A 180 -8.83 10.40 15.39
CA PRO A 180 -8.47 11.04 16.66
C PRO A 180 -9.16 12.39 16.88
N SER A 181 -8.92 13.00 18.04
CA SER A 181 -9.41 14.36 18.35
C SER A 181 -8.90 15.41 17.35
N ILE A 182 -9.54 16.58 17.32
CA ILE A 182 -9.14 17.68 16.43
C ILE A 182 -7.73 18.18 16.77
N GLU A 183 -7.38 18.24 18.05
CA GLU A 183 -6.05 18.69 18.51
C GLU A 183 -4.95 17.71 18.09
N ALA A 184 -5.24 16.41 18.17
CA ALA A 184 -4.32 15.36 17.75
C ALA A 184 -4.21 15.25 16.22
N MET A 185 -5.19 15.75 15.46
CA MET A 185 -5.21 15.70 14.01
C MET A 185 -6.12 16.80 13.45
N PRO A 186 -5.60 18.02 13.22
CA PRO A 186 -6.42 19.16 12.82
C PRO A 186 -6.90 19.10 11.37
N PHE A 187 -6.18 18.38 10.49
CA PHE A 187 -6.46 18.29 9.06
C PHE A 187 -6.74 16.87 8.57
N GLY A 188 -5.84 15.92 8.79
CA GLY A 188 -6.01 14.57 8.28
C GLY A 188 -4.82 13.67 8.49
N LYS A 189 -4.87 12.49 7.89
CA LYS A 189 -3.77 11.51 7.87
C LYS A 189 -3.66 10.92 6.47
N VAL A 190 -2.43 10.83 5.97
CA VAL A 190 -2.13 10.28 4.65
C VAL A 190 -1.11 9.16 4.77
N LEU A 191 -1.35 8.05 4.07
CA LEU A 191 -0.31 7.07 3.71
C LEU A 191 0.22 7.47 2.33
N LEU A 192 1.53 7.61 2.20
CA LEU A 192 2.21 7.98 0.96
C LEU A 192 3.04 6.81 0.47
N ILE A 193 2.88 6.46 -0.80
CA ILE A 193 3.73 5.49 -1.50
C ILE A 193 4.35 6.24 -2.69
N GLU A 194 5.65 6.44 -2.64
CA GLU A 194 6.39 7.27 -3.59
C GLU A 194 7.40 6.42 -4.38
N THR A 195 7.46 6.55 -5.71
CA THR A 195 8.53 5.90 -6.49
C THR A 195 9.86 6.62 -6.26
N THR A 196 10.95 5.88 -6.05
CA THR A 196 12.30 6.45 -5.95
C THR A 196 13.19 6.11 -7.15
N ASN A 197 12.75 5.19 -7.99
CA ASN A 197 13.44 4.78 -9.22
C ASN A 197 12.93 5.52 -10.48
N GLY A 198 12.02 6.49 -10.32
CA GLY A 198 11.43 7.24 -11.42
C GLY A 198 10.44 6.46 -12.28
N SER A 199 10.02 5.26 -11.84
CA SER A 199 8.92 4.53 -12.47
C SER A 199 7.57 5.22 -12.25
N HIS A 200 6.59 4.80 -13.03
CA HIS A 200 5.26 5.39 -13.04
C HIS A 200 4.23 4.50 -12.35
N ILE A 201 3.38 5.11 -11.52
CA ILE A 201 2.29 4.40 -10.83
C ILE A 201 1.06 4.39 -11.74
N GLY A 202 0.53 3.20 -12.03
CA GLY A 202 -0.65 3.05 -12.87
C GLY A 202 -1.42 1.76 -12.61
N PRO A 203 -2.53 1.54 -13.34
CA PRO A 203 -3.25 0.28 -13.26
C PRO A 203 -2.36 -0.92 -13.62
N PRO A 204 -2.50 -2.04 -12.91
CA PRO A 204 -1.79 -3.28 -13.22
C PRO A 204 -1.97 -3.68 -14.69
N PRO A 205 -0.92 -4.07 -15.42
CA PRO A 205 -1.00 -4.42 -16.84
C PRO A 205 -2.00 -5.54 -17.17
N ARG A 206 -2.33 -6.40 -16.20
CA ARG A 206 -3.34 -7.48 -16.31
C ARG A 206 -4.79 -7.00 -16.33
N TYR A 207 -5.05 -5.75 -15.95
CA TYR A 207 -6.38 -5.15 -15.96
C TYR A 207 -6.61 -4.24 -17.17
N VAL A 208 -5.59 -4.06 -18.01
CA VAL A 208 -5.63 -3.16 -19.16
C VAL A 208 -5.32 -3.95 -20.43
N SER A 209 -6.11 -3.73 -21.45
CA SER A 209 -5.87 -4.28 -22.78
C SER A 209 -4.58 -3.71 -23.37
N LYS A 210 -3.63 -4.60 -23.66
CA LYS A 210 -2.35 -4.23 -24.29
C LYS A 210 -2.53 -3.60 -25.68
N ALA A 211 -3.64 -3.88 -26.35
CA ALA A 211 -3.88 -3.43 -27.72
C ALA A 211 -4.42 -1.99 -27.81
N ASN A 212 -5.20 -1.55 -26.82
CA ASN A 212 -5.92 -0.27 -26.90
C ASN A 212 -5.88 0.56 -25.60
N GLY A 213 -5.32 0.05 -24.51
CA GLY A 213 -5.20 0.78 -23.25
C GLY A 213 -6.50 0.90 -22.44
N GLN A 214 -7.57 0.22 -22.85
CA GLN A 214 -8.85 0.18 -22.14
C GLN A 214 -8.79 -0.80 -20.96
N PHE A 215 -9.49 -0.51 -19.86
CA PHE A 215 -9.69 -1.51 -18.82
C PHE A 215 -10.45 -2.74 -19.36
N LEU A 216 -10.09 -3.91 -18.88
CA LEU A 216 -10.76 -5.17 -19.18
C LEU A 216 -11.97 -5.33 -18.27
N GLU A 217 -13.04 -5.95 -18.75
CA GLU A 217 -14.31 -6.12 -18.00
C GLU A 217 -14.17 -6.89 -16.67
N HIS A 218 -13.09 -7.66 -16.49
CA HIS A 218 -12.80 -8.33 -15.22
C HIS A 218 -11.95 -7.49 -14.25
N ALA A 219 -11.55 -6.28 -14.64
CA ALA A 219 -10.82 -5.37 -13.76
C ALA A 219 -11.70 -5.00 -12.56
N PRO A 220 -11.11 -4.87 -11.36
CA PRO A 220 -11.86 -4.54 -10.15
C PRO A 220 -12.28 -3.06 -10.08
N TYR A 221 -11.98 -2.27 -11.10
CA TYR A 221 -12.45 -0.90 -11.27
C TYR A 221 -12.30 -0.53 -12.76
N CYS A 222 -12.98 0.52 -13.19
CA CYS A 222 -13.01 0.96 -14.57
C CYS A 222 -12.76 2.47 -14.68
N GLU A 223 -12.76 2.97 -15.92
CA GLU A 223 -12.52 4.38 -16.23
C GLU A 223 -13.53 5.33 -15.54
N ARG A 224 -14.73 4.84 -15.21
CA ARG A 224 -15.80 5.64 -14.58
C ARG A 224 -15.53 5.94 -13.11
N ASP A 225 -14.67 5.14 -12.48
CA ASP A 225 -14.32 5.27 -11.07
C ASP A 225 -13.13 6.26 -10.89
N ILE A 226 -12.56 6.73 -12.00
CA ILE A 226 -11.45 7.68 -12.01
C ILE A 226 -11.96 9.12 -12.08
N LYS A 227 -11.73 9.88 -11.03
CA LYS A 227 -12.04 11.31 -10.98
C LYS A 227 -10.88 12.11 -11.59
N LEU A 228 -11.19 12.89 -12.61
CA LEU A 228 -10.23 13.67 -13.39
C LEU A 228 -10.12 15.11 -12.88
N PRO A 229 -9.07 15.85 -13.23
CA PRO A 229 -8.98 17.27 -12.93
C PRO A 229 -10.14 18.07 -13.53
N GLU A 230 -10.66 19.04 -12.78
CA GLU A 230 -11.75 19.93 -13.19
C GLU A 230 -11.35 21.41 -13.09
N PHE A 231 -12.24 22.32 -13.49
CA PHE A 231 -12.09 23.74 -13.21
C PHE A 231 -12.29 24.07 -11.71
N PRO A 232 -11.67 25.14 -11.17
CA PRO A 232 -10.74 26.05 -11.84
C PRO A 232 -9.38 25.38 -12.10
N MET A 233 -8.69 25.81 -13.16
CA MET A 233 -7.37 25.29 -13.54
C MET A 233 -6.33 26.40 -13.76
N THR A 234 -6.80 27.63 -14.01
CA THR A 234 -5.97 28.70 -14.53
C THR A 234 -5.96 29.87 -13.56
N TRP A 235 -4.77 30.31 -13.19
CA TRP A 235 -4.55 31.54 -12.45
C TRP A 235 -3.59 32.45 -13.24
N ASP A 236 -4.07 33.64 -13.61
CA ASP A 236 -3.23 34.67 -14.23
C ASP A 236 -2.86 35.72 -13.19
N GLN A 237 -1.79 35.46 -12.46
CA GLN A 237 -1.32 36.36 -11.42
C GLN A 237 0.20 36.51 -11.50
N LYS A 238 0.65 37.76 -11.52
CA LYS A 238 2.07 38.13 -11.37
C LYS A 238 2.43 38.24 -9.89
N GLY A 239 3.60 37.76 -9.50
CA GLY A 239 4.08 37.81 -8.13
C GLY A 239 5.25 36.87 -7.90
N ASP A 240 5.58 36.66 -6.63
CA ASP A 240 6.63 35.71 -6.24
C ASP A 240 5.97 34.44 -5.74
N PHE A 241 6.07 33.38 -6.53
CA PHE A 241 5.48 32.08 -6.21
C PHE A 241 6.58 31.05 -5.97
N PRO A 242 6.84 30.66 -4.70
CA PRO A 242 7.75 29.59 -4.40
C PRO A 242 7.20 28.24 -4.89
N VAL A 243 8.00 27.56 -5.70
CA VAL A 243 7.78 26.17 -6.11
C VAL A 243 8.91 25.32 -5.51
N ARG A 244 8.57 24.44 -4.57
CA ARG A 244 9.49 23.47 -3.98
C ARG A 244 9.52 22.20 -4.81
N ILE A 245 10.72 21.78 -5.19
CA ILE A 245 10.97 20.68 -6.11
C ILE A 245 11.80 19.62 -5.37
N LYS A 246 11.23 18.43 -5.14
CA LYS A 246 12.02 17.26 -4.71
C LYS A 246 12.71 16.67 -5.91
N ALA A 247 14.04 16.66 -5.92
CA ALA A 247 14.81 15.98 -6.96
C ALA A 247 16.18 15.59 -6.42
N ARG A 248 16.65 14.37 -6.74
CA ARG A 248 17.95 13.85 -6.30
C ARG A 248 18.10 13.91 -4.78
N ASP A 249 17.04 13.51 -4.07
CA ASP A 249 16.95 13.49 -2.61
C ASP A 249 17.21 14.85 -1.92
N LEU A 250 16.91 15.95 -2.62
CA LEU A 250 17.04 17.31 -2.12
C LEU A 250 15.82 18.15 -2.53
N ILE A 251 15.28 18.91 -1.59
CA ILE A 251 14.31 19.97 -1.89
C ILE A 251 15.06 21.19 -2.40
N HIS A 252 14.65 21.67 -3.56
CA HIS A 252 15.07 22.94 -4.14
C HIS A 252 13.87 23.89 -4.15
N GLU A 253 14.08 25.17 -3.91
CA GLU A 253 13.07 26.20 -4.12
C GLU A 253 13.42 26.98 -5.38
N TYR A 254 12.44 27.15 -6.27
CA TYR A 254 12.49 28.07 -7.40
C TYR A 254 11.43 29.14 -7.21
N ILE A 255 11.73 30.38 -7.59
CA ILE A 255 10.77 31.49 -7.57
C ILE A 255 10.26 31.71 -8.99
N TYR A 256 8.97 31.46 -9.18
CA TYR A 256 8.23 31.73 -10.41
C TYR A 256 7.68 33.16 -10.36
N HIS A 257 7.83 33.89 -11.48
CA HIS A 257 7.38 35.28 -11.62
C HIS A 257 5.86 35.41 -11.83
N TYR A 258 5.21 34.31 -12.20
CA TYR A 258 3.78 34.17 -12.38
C TYR A 258 3.29 32.92 -11.67
N HIS A 259 2.00 32.87 -11.37
CA HIS A 259 1.39 31.72 -10.71
C HIS A 259 1.71 30.44 -11.51
N PRO A 260 2.24 29.37 -10.89
CA PRO A 260 2.73 28.19 -11.63
C PRO A 260 1.61 27.31 -12.19
N LEU A 261 0.35 27.65 -11.91
CA LEU A 261 -0.86 26.97 -12.39
C LEU A 261 -1.57 27.88 -13.41
N ASP A 262 -0.90 28.28 -14.48
CA ASP A 262 -1.41 29.27 -15.46
C ASP A 262 -1.85 28.65 -16.79
N ILE A 263 -2.14 27.34 -16.79
CA ILE A 263 -2.52 26.60 -17.99
C ILE A 263 -3.98 26.89 -18.34
N VAL A 264 -4.24 27.31 -19.58
CA VAL A 264 -5.62 27.55 -20.09
C VAL A 264 -6.27 26.32 -20.68
N GLY A 265 -5.47 25.33 -21.07
CA GLY A 265 -5.94 24.04 -21.57
C GLY A 265 -4.82 23.06 -21.83
N TRP A 266 -5.18 21.78 -21.86
CA TRP A 266 -4.26 20.69 -22.12
C TRP A 266 -4.98 19.46 -22.68
N ASP A 267 -4.23 18.58 -23.35
CA ASP A 267 -4.65 17.23 -23.69
C ASP A 267 -3.51 16.21 -23.61
N GLY A 268 -3.84 14.95 -23.33
CA GLY A 268 -2.84 13.89 -23.22
C GLY A 268 -3.25 12.71 -22.34
N CYS A 269 -2.25 11.94 -21.94
CA CYS A 269 -2.38 10.75 -21.10
C CYS A 269 -1.55 10.82 -19.81
N TYR A 270 -0.90 11.96 -19.53
CA TYR A 270 -0.02 12.13 -18.36
C TYR A 270 -0.54 13.23 -17.44
N TYR A 271 -1.42 12.85 -16.51
CA TYR A 271 -2.15 13.77 -15.64
C TYR A 271 -2.49 13.12 -14.29
N PRO A 272 -2.70 13.91 -13.23
CA PRO A 272 -3.11 13.39 -11.94
C PRO A 272 -4.57 12.97 -11.94
N PHE A 273 -4.91 12.02 -11.09
CA PHE A 273 -6.29 11.54 -10.94
C PHE A 273 -6.57 11.05 -9.52
N ILE A 274 -7.85 10.87 -9.21
CA ILE A 274 -8.31 10.23 -7.98
C ILE A 274 -9.02 8.92 -8.30
N PHE A 275 -8.78 7.90 -7.48
CA PHE A 275 -9.59 6.68 -7.40
C PHE A 275 -10.00 6.47 -5.93
N ASN A 276 -11.27 6.21 -5.64
CA ASN A 276 -11.69 5.93 -4.26
C ASN A 276 -11.62 4.42 -3.96
N ALA A 277 -11.08 4.04 -2.80
CA ALA A 277 -11.01 2.63 -2.42
C ALA A 277 -12.38 1.95 -2.28
N ASP A 278 -13.44 2.70 -1.97
CA ASP A 278 -14.81 2.17 -1.88
C ASP A 278 -15.40 1.85 -3.27
N ASP A 279 -14.84 2.40 -4.35
CA ASP A 279 -15.22 2.08 -5.74
C ASP A 279 -14.50 0.80 -6.25
N PHE A 280 -13.55 0.26 -5.48
CA PHE A 280 -12.91 -1.01 -5.80
C PHE A 280 -13.92 -2.14 -5.66
N SER A 281 -14.18 -2.85 -6.75
CA SER A 281 -15.05 -4.03 -6.84
C SER A 281 -14.23 -5.31 -6.58
N PRO A 282 -14.20 -5.83 -5.33
CA PRO A 282 -13.34 -6.95 -4.98
C PRO A 282 -13.77 -8.23 -5.72
N ILE A 283 -12.79 -8.90 -6.32
CA ILE A 283 -12.99 -10.21 -6.95
C ILE A 283 -13.10 -11.27 -5.84
N THR A 284 -14.18 -12.04 -5.82
CA THR A 284 -14.40 -13.12 -4.84
C THR A 284 -14.47 -14.48 -5.52
N GLY A 285 -13.98 -15.52 -4.86
CA GLY A 285 -13.95 -16.88 -5.40
C GLY A 285 -14.74 -17.89 -4.56
N LYS A 286 -14.95 -19.08 -5.13
CA LYS A 286 -15.45 -20.23 -4.36
C LYS A 286 -14.45 -20.60 -3.25
N LEU A 287 -13.16 -20.46 -3.54
CA LEU A 287 -12.02 -20.72 -2.65
C LEU A 287 -11.18 -19.45 -2.53
N HIS A 288 -10.36 -19.40 -1.48
CA HIS A 288 -9.51 -18.27 -1.16
C HIS A 288 -8.59 -17.92 -2.33
N MET A 289 -8.76 -16.71 -2.86
CA MET A 289 -7.98 -16.20 -3.98
C MET A 289 -6.68 -15.56 -3.48
N PRO A 290 -5.56 -15.71 -4.20
CA PRO A 290 -4.29 -15.13 -3.78
C PRO A 290 -4.32 -13.59 -3.88
N PRO A 291 -3.48 -12.87 -3.08
CA PRO A 291 -3.49 -11.41 -2.98
C PRO A 291 -3.48 -10.60 -4.29
N PRO A 292 -2.92 -11.08 -5.43
CA PRO A 292 -2.95 -10.30 -6.66
C PRO A 292 -4.35 -9.84 -7.11
N ILE A 293 -5.44 -10.52 -6.71
CA ILE A 293 -6.81 -10.02 -7.01
C ILE A 293 -7.15 -8.67 -6.35
N HIS A 294 -6.38 -8.26 -5.34
CA HIS A 294 -6.52 -7.00 -4.62
C HIS A 294 -5.67 -5.87 -5.20
N GLN A 295 -4.87 -6.11 -6.25
CA GLN A 295 -4.03 -5.07 -6.85
C GLN A 295 -4.88 -3.89 -7.33
N THR A 296 -4.48 -2.69 -6.94
CA THR A 296 -5.07 -1.41 -7.35
C THR A 296 -4.13 -0.70 -8.30
N PHE A 297 -2.84 -0.60 -7.95
CA PHE A 297 -1.81 0.00 -8.80
C PHE A 297 -0.54 -0.85 -8.84
N GLU A 298 0.31 -0.58 -9.82
CA GLU A 298 1.61 -1.21 -10.02
C GLU A 298 2.62 -0.17 -10.51
N ALA A 299 3.87 -0.33 -10.11
CA ALA A 299 5.03 0.37 -10.68
C ALA A 299 6.22 -0.60 -10.80
N HIS A 300 7.39 -0.12 -11.19
CA HIS A 300 8.55 -1.00 -11.35
C HIS A 300 8.99 -1.59 -10.00
N ASN A 301 8.85 -2.92 -9.86
CA ASN A 301 9.21 -3.75 -8.70
C ASN A 301 8.38 -3.55 -7.43
N PHE A 302 7.17 -3.01 -7.52
CA PHE A 302 6.22 -3.08 -6.41
C PHE A 302 4.77 -2.95 -6.88
N VAL A 303 3.85 -3.42 -6.03
CA VAL A 303 2.40 -3.34 -6.28
C VAL A 303 1.72 -2.69 -5.08
N ILE A 304 0.61 -2.01 -5.33
CA ILE A 304 -0.26 -1.42 -4.31
C ILE A 304 -1.60 -2.16 -4.38
N CYS A 305 -2.05 -2.73 -3.26
CA CYS A 305 -3.29 -3.49 -3.19
C CYS A 305 -4.30 -2.84 -2.23
N THR A 306 -5.59 -2.92 -2.56
CA THR A 306 -6.71 -2.56 -1.70
C THR A 306 -7.44 -3.83 -1.27
N PHE A 307 -7.33 -4.16 0.01
CA PHE A 307 -8.17 -5.17 0.63
C PHE A 307 -9.49 -4.50 1.01
N ALA A 308 -10.47 -4.51 0.10
CA ALA A 308 -11.77 -3.88 0.31
C ALA A 308 -12.78 -4.81 1.03
N PRO A 309 -13.80 -4.24 1.72
CA PRO A 309 -14.95 -4.99 2.24
C PRO A 309 -15.60 -5.86 1.17
N ARG A 310 -15.86 -7.13 1.49
CA ARG A 310 -16.33 -8.10 0.48
C ARG A 310 -17.01 -9.32 1.08
N MET A 311 -17.73 -10.05 0.24
CA MET A 311 -18.14 -11.42 0.54
C MET A 311 -16.93 -12.33 0.62
N LEU A 312 -16.92 -13.21 1.62
CA LEU A 312 -15.87 -14.21 1.79
C LEU A 312 -16.16 -15.45 0.93
N ASP A 313 -15.19 -16.35 0.88
CA ASP A 313 -15.21 -17.56 0.06
C ASP A 313 -16.49 -18.38 0.28
N TYR A 314 -17.13 -18.85 -0.79
CA TYR A 314 -18.46 -19.48 -0.69
C TYR A 314 -18.47 -21.02 -0.79
N HIS A 315 -17.31 -21.68 -0.84
CA HIS A 315 -17.26 -23.14 -0.63
C HIS A 315 -17.74 -23.47 0.79
N PRO A 316 -18.60 -24.49 0.99
CA PRO A 316 -19.08 -24.88 2.33
C PRO A 316 -17.97 -25.22 3.34
N GLN A 317 -16.80 -25.61 2.84
CA GLN A 317 -15.61 -25.98 3.62
C GLN A 317 -14.41 -25.04 3.39
N SER A 318 -14.63 -23.82 2.89
CA SER A 318 -13.53 -22.86 2.71
C SER A 318 -13.05 -22.31 4.03
N ILE A 319 -11.73 -22.14 4.15
CA ILE A 319 -11.11 -21.30 5.18
C ILE A 319 -11.25 -19.85 4.74
N LYS A 320 -11.77 -19.00 5.64
CA LYS A 320 -12.15 -17.61 5.31
C LYS A 320 -11.04 -16.58 5.46
N VAL A 321 -9.97 -16.95 6.16
CA VAL A 321 -8.78 -16.12 6.35
C VAL A 321 -7.63 -16.64 5.50
N PRO A 322 -6.61 -15.81 5.21
CA PRO A 322 -5.47 -16.24 4.40
C PRO A 322 -4.78 -17.49 4.94
N TYR A 323 -4.16 -18.25 4.06
CA TYR A 323 -3.32 -19.38 4.46
C TYR A 323 -2.02 -18.88 5.13
N ASN A 324 -1.41 -19.73 5.97
CA ASN A 324 -0.02 -19.52 6.35
C ASN A 324 0.84 -19.63 5.09
N HIS A 325 1.76 -18.69 4.89
CA HIS A 325 2.62 -18.68 3.71
C HIS A 325 3.99 -18.08 3.99
N SER A 326 4.89 -18.31 3.04
CA SER A 326 6.17 -17.63 2.91
C SER A 326 6.22 -17.10 1.50
N ASN A 327 6.28 -15.77 1.36
CA ASN A 327 6.54 -15.16 0.07
C ASN A 327 8.05 -15.06 -0.09
N LEU A 328 8.61 -15.76 -1.07
CA LEU A 328 10.07 -15.90 -1.19
C LEU A 328 10.72 -14.71 -1.92
N ASP A 329 9.91 -13.97 -2.67
CA ASP A 329 10.36 -12.93 -3.60
C ASP A 329 9.71 -11.57 -3.32
N SER A 330 9.00 -11.41 -2.19
CA SER A 330 8.34 -10.16 -1.84
C SER A 330 8.34 -9.89 -0.35
N ASP A 331 8.71 -8.66 0.01
CA ASP A 331 8.36 -8.10 1.31
C ASP A 331 6.92 -7.59 1.24
N GLU A 332 6.14 -7.82 2.29
CA GLU A 332 4.73 -7.45 2.35
C GLU A 332 4.51 -6.42 3.46
N VAL A 333 4.03 -5.23 3.11
CA VAL A 333 3.65 -4.20 4.09
C VAL A 333 2.17 -3.88 3.99
N LEU A 334 1.42 -4.20 5.04
CA LEU A 334 0.02 -3.80 5.18
C LEU A 334 -0.11 -2.56 6.07
N TYR A 335 -0.91 -1.60 5.64
CA TYR A 335 -1.43 -0.48 6.40
C TYR A 335 -2.93 -0.68 6.66
N TYR A 336 -3.31 -0.69 7.93
CA TYR A 336 -4.64 -1.01 8.38
C TYR A 336 -5.52 0.24 8.47
N VAL A 337 -6.61 0.30 7.71
CA VAL A 337 -7.42 1.51 7.54
C VAL A 337 -8.69 1.48 8.36
N ASP A 338 -9.53 0.47 8.19
CA ASP A 338 -10.84 0.43 8.86
C ASP A 338 -11.35 -1.00 9.03
N GLY A 339 -12.34 -1.18 9.91
CA GLY A 339 -12.99 -2.45 10.18
C GLY A 339 -12.23 -3.37 11.15
N ASN A 340 -12.68 -4.63 11.20
CA ASN A 340 -12.10 -5.66 12.06
C ASN A 340 -11.18 -6.58 11.24
N PHE A 341 -9.91 -6.66 11.62
CA PHE A 341 -8.89 -7.47 10.94
C PHE A 341 -8.97 -8.94 11.35
N GLY A 342 -9.88 -9.69 10.75
CA GLY A 342 -10.26 -11.05 11.19
C GLY A 342 -9.12 -12.06 11.29
N SER A 343 -8.02 -11.85 10.56
CA SER A 343 -6.83 -12.72 10.59
C SER A 343 -5.82 -12.38 11.70
N ARG A 344 -5.92 -11.20 12.33
CA ARG A 344 -4.92 -10.65 13.26
C ARG A 344 -5.53 -10.33 14.63
N LYS A 345 -4.68 -10.31 15.66
CA LYS A 345 -5.01 -9.87 17.03
C LYS A 345 -4.02 -8.77 17.43
N GLY A 346 -4.50 -7.72 18.09
CA GLY A 346 -3.66 -6.61 18.57
C GLY A 346 -3.23 -5.59 17.51
N ILE A 347 -3.83 -5.66 16.31
CA ILE A 347 -3.65 -4.67 15.25
C ILE A 347 -4.76 -3.62 15.36
N GLU A 348 -4.36 -2.35 15.28
CA GLU A 348 -5.24 -1.19 15.38
C GLU A 348 -5.24 -0.36 14.10
N ILE A 349 -6.29 0.45 13.90
CA ILE A 349 -6.40 1.40 12.79
C ILE A 349 -5.17 2.31 12.77
N GLY A 350 -4.54 2.45 11.60
CA GLY A 350 -3.29 3.17 11.41
C GLY A 350 -2.02 2.36 11.74
N SER A 351 -2.13 1.09 12.10
CA SER A 351 -0.96 0.21 12.20
C SER A 351 -0.37 -0.09 10.82
N LEU A 352 0.94 -0.32 10.78
CA LEU A 352 1.58 -1.01 9.67
C LEU A 352 2.17 -2.34 10.16
N THR A 353 2.09 -3.39 9.36
CA THR A 353 2.87 -4.61 9.59
C THR A 353 3.75 -4.88 8.40
N ALA A 354 5.01 -5.24 8.65
CA ALA A 354 5.95 -5.64 7.61
C ALA A 354 6.36 -7.10 7.80
N HIS A 355 6.26 -7.88 6.74
CA HIS A 355 6.66 -9.29 6.69
C HIS A 355 7.73 -9.46 5.62
N PRO A 356 9.02 -9.54 6.02
CA PRO A 356 10.11 -9.74 5.06
C PRO A 356 10.00 -11.07 4.30
N GLN A 357 10.42 -11.05 3.05
CA GLN A 357 10.47 -12.21 2.18
C GLN A 357 11.23 -13.38 2.83
N GLY A 358 10.71 -14.60 2.68
CA GLY A 358 11.28 -15.81 3.26
C GLY A 358 10.90 -16.08 4.72
N ILE A 359 10.21 -15.17 5.41
CA ILE A 359 9.68 -15.43 6.75
C ILE A 359 8.24 -15.94 6.67
N PRO A 360 7.93 -17.13 7.23
CA PRO A 360 6.56 -17.60 7.32
C PRO A 360 5.69 -16.67 8.16
N HIS A 361 4.50 -16.38 7.66
CA HIS A 361 3.49 -15.60 8.37
C HIS A 361 2.07 -16.03 7.93
N GLY A 362 1.06 -15.59 8.66
CA GLY A 362 -0.32 -16.00 8.42
C GLY A 362 -1.24 -15.64 9.59
N PRO A 363 -2.44 -16.22 9.64
CA PRO A 363 -3.41 -15.91 10.69
C PRO A 363 -2.88 -16.18 12.09
N HIS A 364 -3.27 -15.34 13.06
CA HIS A 364 -2.94 -15.56 14.47
C HIS A 364 -3.63 -16.83 15.02
N PRO A 365 -3.09 -17.45 16.08
CA PRO A 365 -3.69 -18.63 16.71
C PRO A 365 -5.20 -18.46 16.99
N GLY A 366 -5.99 -19.44 16.54
CA GLY A 366 -7.44 -19.52 16.74
C GLY A 366 -8.32 -18.67 15.81
N THR A 367 -7.75 -17.82 14.94
CA THR A 367 -8.57 -16.99 14.04
C THR A 367 -9.22 -17.79 12.91
N ILE A 368 -8.56 -18.85 12.41
CA ILE A 368 -9.10 -19.75 11.39
C ILE A 368 -10.46 -20.31 11.82
N GLU A 369 -10.52 -20.97 12.98
CA GLU A 369 -11.75 -21.58 13.51
C GLU A 369 -12.83 -20.53 13.80
N ALA A 370 -12.43 -19.39 14.37
CA ALA A 370 -13.34 -18.28 14.69
C ALA A 370 -13.99 -17.65 13.44
N SER A 371 -13.35 -17.78 12.26
CA SER A 371 -13.84 -17.19 11.01
C SER A 371 -14.64 -18.15 10.13
N LEU A 372 -14.76 -19.45 10.44
CA LEU A 372 -15.36 -20.43 9.51
C LEU A 372 -16.80 -20.10 9.07
N THR A 373 -17.59 -19.48 9.95
CA THR A 373 -18.98 -19.09 9.66
C THR A 373 -19.10 -17.69 9.07
N ALA A 374 -18.01 -16.93 8.94
CA ALA A 374 -18.05 -15.60 8.39
C ALA A 374 -18.37 -15.66 6.89
N THR A 375 -19.33 -14.84 6.46
CA THR A 375 -19.72 -14.71 5.05
C THR A 375 -19.26 -13.39 4.45
N HIS A 376 -18.80 -12.46 5.26
CA HIS A 376 -18.45 -11.10 4.86
C HIS A 376 -17.34 -10.55 5.75
N THR A 377 -16.51 -9.66 5.21
CA THR A 377 -15.51 -8.87 5.95
C THR A 377 -15.71 -7.38 5.67
N GLN A 378 -15.53 -6.58 6.73
CA GLN A 378 -15.55 -5.10 6.68
C GLN A 378 -14.12 -4.53 6.71
N GLU A 379 -13.10 -5.38 6.61
CA GLU A 379 -11.70 -4.97 6.60
C GLU A 379 -11.40 -4.09 5.39
N LEU A 380 -10.83 -2.92 5.66
CA LEU A 380 -10.14 -2.09 4.68
C LEU A 380 -8.67 -1.99 5.05
N ALA A 381 -7.79 -2.41 4.14
CA ALA A 381 -6.34 -2.27 4.28
C ALA A 381 -5.68 -1.93 2.93
N VAL A 382 -4.59 -1.17 3.00
CA VAL A 382 -3.74 -0.87 1.85
C VAL A 382 -2.44 -1.63 2.02
N MET A 383 -2.01 -2.36 1.00
CA MET A 383 -0.76 -3.09 1.03
C MET A 383 0.20 -2.56 -0.04
N CYS A 384 1.48 -2.53 0.28
CA CYS A 384 2.54 -2.34 -0.69
C CYS A 384 3.51 -3.52 -0.59
N ASP A 385 3.52 -4.33 -1.65
CA ASP A 385 4.42 -5.46 -1.77
C ASP A 385 5.59 -5.07 -2.68
N THR A 386 6.81 -5.38 -2.26
CA THR A 386 8.02 -5.00 -2.98
C THR A 386 8.89 -6.21 -3.29
N PHE A 387 9.36 -6.30 -4.54
CA PHE A 387 10.20 -7.41 -5.00
C PHE A 387 11.69 -7.23 -4.70
N LYS A 388 12.06 -6.07 -4.13
CA LYS A 388 13.33 -5.86 -3.44
C LYS A 388 13.07 -5.78 -1.94
N PRO A 389 14.05 -6.17 -1.10
CA PRO A 389 13.95 -5.97 0.34
C PRO A 389 13.60 -4.52 0.68
N LEU A 390 12.73 -4.34 1.65
CA LEU A 390 12.24 -3.05 2.12
C LEU A 390 12.76 -2.79 3.53
N PHE A 391 13.48 -1.68 3.72
CA PHE A 391 14.23 -1.45 4.94
C PHE A 391 13.54 -0.41 5.83
N PRO A 392 13.50 -0.63 7.16
CA PRO A 392 12.94 0.34 8.09
C PRO A 392 13.86 1.56 8.23
N THR A 393 13.26 2.72 8.45
CA THR A 393 13.97 3.92 8.93
C THR A 393 14.04 3.92 10.46
N LYS A 394 14.79 4.87 11.03
CA LYS A 394 14.80 5.08 12.48
C LYS A 394 13.39 5.34 13.05
N ALA A 395 12.56 6.11 12.33
CA ALA A 395 11.19 6.39 12.76
C ALA A 395 10.33 5.13 12.83
N ALA A 396 10.47 4.20 11.88
CA ALA A 396 9.77 2.91 11.96
C ALA A 396 10.24 2.07 13.14
N LEU A 397 11.55 2.05 13.43
CA LEU A 397 12.09 1.34 14.60
C LEU A 397 11.58 1.91 15.92
N ASP A 398 11.43 3.23 16.01
CA ASP A 398 10.95 3.90 17.23
C ASP A 398 9.46 3.62 17.50
N MET A 399 8.70 3.27 16.46
CA MET A 399 7.27 2.96 16.53
C MET A 399 6.96 1.46 16.51
N ASP A 400 7.98 0.60 16.40
CA ASP A 400 7.81 -0.83 16.28
C ASP A 400 7.52 -1.52 17.63
N ASP A 401 6.62 -2.49 17.62
CA ASP A 401 6.37 -3.38 18.74
C ASP A 401 7.32 -4.60 18.70
N PRO A 402 8.35 -4.66 19.58
CA PRO A 402 9.31 -5.76 19.58
C PRO A 402 8.67 -7.11 19.93
N LYS A 403 7.46 -7.12 20.51
CA LYS A 403 6.75 -8.35 20.89
C LYS A 403 5.94 -8.94 19.74
N TYR A 404 5.86 -8.28 18.59
CA TYR A 404 5.05 -8.74 17.48
C TYR A 404 5.37 -10.17 17.01
N PRO A 405 6.64 -10.61 16.86
CA PRO A 405 6.92 -12.01 16.52
C PRO A 405 6.36 -13.03 17.53
N ALA A 406 6.25 -12.64 18.81
CA ALA A 406 5.70 -13.48 19.85
C ALA A 406 4.16 -13.55 19.82
N SER A 407 3.46 -12.75 18.99
CA SER A 407 1.98 -12.76 18.93
C SER A 407 1.39 -14.04 18.34
N TRP A 408 2.23 -14.90 17.73
CA TRP A 408 1.85 -16.25 17.31
C TRP A 408 2.10 -17.31 18.37
N GLN A 409 2.68 -16.98 19.52
CA GLN A 409 2.83 -17.95 20.61
C GLN A 409 1.45 -18.32 21.17
N GLY A 410 1.25 -19.62 21.41
CA GLY A 410 0.03 -20.15 22.00
C GLY A 410 -0.51 -21.36 21.26
N GLU A 411 -1.67 -21.84 21.70
CA GLU A 411 -2.33 -23.00 21.11
C GLU A 411 -3.06 -22.59 19.82
N HIS A 412 -2.58 -23.08 18.68
CA HIS A 412 -3.22 -22.87 17.37
C HIS A 412 -4.50 -23.71 17.19
N PHE A 413 -4.60 -24.85 17.88
CA PHE A 413 -5.69 -25.81 17.77
C PHE A 413 -6.27 -26.10 19.17
N PRO A 414 -7.43 -25.53 19.53
CA PRO A 414 -8.00 -25.69 20.86
C PRO A 414 -8.16 -27.17 21.24
N GLY A 415 -7.59 -27.58 22.39
CA GLY A 415 -7.79 -28.93 22.92
C GLY A 415 -6.57 -29.84 22.93
N LEU A 416 -5.50 -29.48 22.21
CA LEU A 416 -4.24 -30.23 22.19
C LEU A 416 -3.52 -30.18 23.55
N THR A 417 -3.42 -28.97 24.09
CA THR A 417 -2.68 -28.58 25.30
C THR A 417 -3.45 -28.99 26.55
N SER A 418 -4.78 -28.98 26.49
CA SER A 418 -5.65 -29.49 27.56
C SER A 418 -5.81 -31.02 27.53
N GLY A 419 -5.23 -31.71 26.56
CA GLY A 419 -5.37 -33.17 26.38
C GLY A 419 -6.76 -33.62 25.95
N LYS A 420 -7.68 -32.69 25.66
CA LYS A 420 -9.02 -32.99 25.10
C LYS A 420 -8.96 -33.54 23.68
N MET A 421 -7.87 -33.27 22.96
CA MET A 421 -7.58 -33.77 21.63
C MET A 421 -6.17 -34.38 21.62
N HIS A 422 -6.07 -35.64 21.24
CA HIS A 422 -4.78 -36.31 21.06
C HIS A 422 -4.47 -36.43 19.57
N LEU A 423 -3.30 -35.95 19.13
CA LEU A 423 -2.78 -36.23 17.77
C LEU A 423 -2.30 -37.68 17.62
N ASN A 424 -2.66 -38.55 18.56
CA ASN A 424 -2.15 -39.90 18.68
C ASN A 424 -3.33 -40.89 18.57
N GLY A 425 -3.66 -41.30 17.34
CA GLY A 425 -4.33 -42.60 17.11
C GLY A 425 -5.76 -42.63 16.61
N VAL A 426 -6.35 -41.53 16.12
CA VAL A 426 -7.60 -41.62 15.33
C VAL A 426 -7.23 -41.70 13.84
N THR A 427 -7.30 -42.90 13.29
CA THR A 427 -6.99 -43.29 11.90
C THR A 427 -8.16 -43.16 10.93
N VAL A 428 -9.30 -42.63 11.36
CA VAL A 428 -10.48 -42.55 10.52
C VAL A 428 -11.05 -41.13 10.64
N PRO A 429 -11.00 -40.32 9.57
CA PRO A 429 -11.77 -39.08 9.53
C PRO A 429 -13.26 -39.43 9.64
N PRO A 430 -14.12 -38.53 10.14
CA PRO A 430 -15.56 -38.73 10.05
C PRO A 430 -15.91 -39.16 8.63
N ALA A 431 -16.76 -40.18 8.45
CA ALA A 431 -17.13 -40.68 7.11
C ALA A 431 -17.72 -39.58 6.20
N SER A 432 -18.10 -38.44 6.77
CA SER A 432 -18.57 -37.22 6.12
C SER A 432 -17.46 -36.28 5.61
N ALA A 433 -16.19 -36.52 5.91
CA ALA A 433 -15.10 -35.61 5.56
C ALA A 433 -14.63 -35.84 4.12
N ALA A 434 -15.19 -35.07 3.20
CA ALA A 434 -15.00 -35.19 1.75
C ALA A 434 -13.56 -35.00 1.22
N ALA A 435 -12.59 -34.62 2.05
CA ALA A 435 -11.27 -34.13 1.63
C ALA A 435 -10.09 -35.07 1.94
N PHE A 436 -10.31 -36.27 2.46
CA PHE A 436 -9.22 -37.15 2.89
C PHE A 436 -8.87 -38.23 1.85
N PRO A 437 -7.57 -38.47 1.58
CA PRO A 437 -7.13 -39.66 0.86
C PRO A 437 -7.65 -40.92 1.58
N LYS A 438 -8.06 -41.93 0.82
CA LYS A 438 -8.50 -43.22 1.39
C LYS A 438 -7.34 -44.03 1.98
N GLU A 439 -6.09 -43.65 1.67
CA GLU A 439 -4.88 -44.36 2.05
C GLU A 439 -4.11 -43.59 3.13
N VAL A 440 -3.69 -44.34 4.16
CA VAL A 440 -2.91 -43.84 5.29
C VAL A 440 -1.51 -44.42 5.19
N LEU A 441 -0.47 -43.58 5.21
CA LEU A 441 0.92 -44.03 5.26
C LEU A 441 1.49 -43.82 6.67
N PRO A 442 2.20 -44.81 7.24
CA PRO A 442 2.95 -44.60 8.47
C PRO A 442 4.17 -43.72 8.18
N VAL A 443 4.29 -42.58 8.86
CA VAL A 443 5.45 -41.70 8.80
C VAL A 443 6.11 -41.64 10.18
N ALA A 444 7.43 -41.82 10.19
CA ALA A 444 8.23 -41.64 11.40
C ALA A 444 8.23 -40.15 11.78
N ILE A 445 7.62 -39.78 12.91
CA ILE A 445 7.80 -38.44 13.47
C ILE A 445 9.04 -38.45 14.33
N ILE A 446 10.01 -37.63 13.93
CA ILE A 446 11.17 -37.31 14.75
C ILE A 446 10.74 -36.27 15.77
N LYS A 447 10.55 -36.69 17.02
CA LYS A 447 10.41 -35.75 18.15
C LYS A 447 11.80 -35.38 18.62
N ALA A 448 12.21 -34.13 18.40
CA ALA A 448 13.40 -33.60 19.03
C ALA A 448 13.17 -33.52 20.56
N ASP A 449 14.15 -33.96 21.35
CA ASP A 449 14.17 -33.66 22.77
C ASP A 449 14.44 -32.16 22.92
N ALA A 450 13.61 -31.43 23.67
CA ALA A 450 13.81 -30.01 23.90
C ALA A 450 15.17 -29.71 24.59
N ALA A 451 15.77 -30.72 25.23
CA ALA A 451 17.11 -30.63 25.82
C ALA A 451 18.26 -30.89 24.81
N ASP A 452 17.99 -31.46 23.63
CA ASP A 452 19.01 -31.74 22.61
C ASP A 452 18.87 -30.75 21.44
N THR A 453 19.83 -29.85 21.30
CA THR A 453 19.82 -28.80 20.27
C THR A 453 20.19 -29.30 18.87
N ARG A 454 20.45 -30.60 18.71
CA ARG A 454 20.78 -31.21 17.42
C ARG A 454 19.58 -31.97 16.87
N MET A 455 19.17 -31.64 15.64
CA MET A 455 18.24 -32.50 14.91
C MET A 455 18.90 -33.87 14.71
N PRO A 456 18.32 -34.97 15.21
CA PRO A 456 18.88 -36.29 14.97
C PRO A 456 18.80 -36.60 13.48
N ALA A 457 19.85 -37.22 12.93
CA ALA A 457 19.82 -37.71 11.56
C ALA A 457 18.63 -38.67 11.36
N PRO A 458 18.01 -38.74 10.17
CA PRO A 458 16.96 -39.70 9.90
C PRO A 458 17.45 -41.10 10.26
N GLY A 459 16.86 -41.70 11.30
CA GLY A 459 17.25 -43.04 11.72
C GLY A 459 16.99 -44.04 10.59
N THR A 460 17.97 -44.88 10.28
CA THR A 460 17.68 -46.14 9.61
C THR A 460 16.67 -46.89 10.47
N VAL A 461 15.54 -47.29 9.87
CA VAL A 461 14.57 -48.16 10.53
C VAL A 461 15.27 -49.48 10.80
N VAL A 462 15.83 -49.67 11.99
CA VAL A 462 16.39 -50.95 12.40
C VAL A 462 15.21 -51.85 12.72
N GLY A 463 14.83 -52.69 11.76
CA GLY A 463 13.99 -53.85 12.00
C GLY A 463 14.62 -54.67 13.13
N GLY A 464 13.85 -54.93 14.18
CA GLY A 464 14.35 -55.58 15.38
C GLY A 464 14.96 -56.95 15.07
N ASN A 465 16.25 -57.07 15.35
CA ASN A 465 16.87 -58.20 16.07
C ASN A 465 18.39 -58.00 16.07
N GLY A 466 18.94 -57.48 17.18
CA GLY A 466 20.38 -57.40 17.35
C GLY A 466 20.76 -56.74 18.67
N ASN A 467 21.11 -57.55 19.67
CA ASN A 467 21.80 -57.13 20.88
C ASN A 467 23.14 -56.47 20.50
N GLY A 468 23.26 -55.16 20.71
CA GLY A 468 24.51 -54.43 20.56
C GLY A 468 24.47 -53.15 21.37
N ALA A 469 25.13 -53.16 22.52
CA ALA A 469 25.32 -51.99 23.36
C ALA A 469 26.20 -50.96 22.64
N ASN A 470 25.59 -49.86 22.20
CA ASN A 470 26.28 -48.59 21.93
C ASN A 470 25.32 -47.46 22.30
N GLY A 471 25.68 -46.71 23.35
CA GLY A 471 24.90 -45.61 23.92
C GLY A 471 24.91 -44.35 23.04
N GLY A 472 24.25 -44.40 21.90
CA GLY A 472 23.77 -43.21 21.19
C GLY A 472 22.42 -42.76 21.76
N PRO A 473 22.02 -41.48 21.59
CA PRO A 473 20.72 -41.00 22.06
C PRO A 473 19.60 -41.89 21.50
N THR A 474 18.87 -42.56 22.39
CA THR A 474 17.73 -43.40 22.01
C THR A 474 16.64 -42.53 21.40
N MET A 475 16.49 -42.57 20.08
CA MET A 475 15.37 -41.94 19.39
C MET A 475 14.06 -42.58 19.84
N LYS A 476 13.17 -41.81 20.46
CA LYS A 476 11.75 -42.18 20.56
C LYS A 476 11.07 -41.82 19.25
N THR A 477 11.26 -42.65 18.23
CA THR A 477 10.49 -42.56 17.00
C THR A 477 9.06 -42.97 17.33
N VAL A 478 8.11 -42.05 17.22
CA VAL A 478 6.69 -42.38 17.28
C VAL A 478 6.22 -42.43 15.83
N THR A 479 5.62 -43.54 15.41
CA THR A 479 4.90 -43.61 14.15
C THR A 479 3.67 -42.74 14.27
N ALA A 480 3.56 -41.72 13.40
CA ALA A 480 2.29 -41.07 13.16
C ALA A 480 1.83 -41.46 11.76
N ASN A 481 0.54 -41.70 11.65
CA ASN A 481 -0.09 -41.86 10.36
C ASN A 481 -0.20 -40.48 9.74
N VAL A 482 0.63 -40.20 8.73
CA VAL A 482 0.58 -38.97 7.96
C VAL A 482 0.08 -39.34 6.57
N TRP A 483 -0.89 -38.59 6.08
CA TRP A 483 -1.49 -38.83 4.78
C TRP A 483 -0.43 -38.73 3.68
N GLY A 484 -0.33 -39.76 2.84
CA GLY A 484 0.54 -39.76 1.67
C GLY A 484 -0.02 -38.86 0.56
N PRO A 485 0.81 -38.46 -0.43
CA PRO A 485 0.36 -37.73 -1.61
C PRO A 485 -0.70 -38.51 -2.42
#